data_AF-A0AAV3SUP2-F1
#
_entry.id   AF-A0AAV3SUP2-F1
#
_cell.length_a   1.000
_cell.length_b   1.000
_cell.length_c   1.000
_cell.angle_alpha   90.00
_cell.angle_beta   90.00
_cell.angle_gamma   90.00
#
_symmetry.space_group_name_H-M   'P 1'
#
loop_
_entity.id
_entity.type
_entity.pdbx_description
1 polymer ?
#
loop_
_entity_poly.entity_id
_entity_poly.type
_entity_poly.pdbx_seq_one_letter_code
_entity_poly.pdbx_strand_id
1 'polypeptide(L)'
;MVSPVLAFGGVPGGPELLILLVVLVLLFGVPLVVIAGVVVFLKLRSDGEEADADRIAELEAEVERLREEVSDEPDELEDEKESS
;
A
#
# COMPACT_ATOMS: atom_id res chain seq x y z
N MET A 1 -29.60 -50.29 23.79
CA MET A 1 -28.34 -50.49 23.02
C MET A 1 -28.31 -49.39 21.98
N VAL A 2 -27.45 -48.39 22.15
CA VAL A 2 -27.30 -47.28 21.18
C VAL A 2 -26.56 -47.78 19.95
N SER A 3 -27.09 -47.48 18.76
CA SER A 3 -26.53 -47.94 17.49
C SER A 3 -25.13 -47.35 17.26
N PRO A 4 -24.11 -48.17 16.91
CA PRO A 4 -22.74 -47.72 16.62
C PRO A 4 -22.65 -46.82 15.38
N VAL A 5 -23.75 -46.67 14.64
CA VAL A 5 -23.87 -45.71 13.54
C VAL A 5 -23.53 -44.31 14.01
N LEU A 6 -24.02 -43.82 15.16
CA LEU A 6 -23.71 -42.46 15.66
C LEU A 6 -22.33 -42.33 16.32
N ALA A 7 -21.68 -43.42 16.71
CA ALA A 7 -20.30 -43.39 17.22
C ALA A 7 -19.27 -43.19 16.09
N PHE A 8 -19.68 -43.39 14.83
CA PHE A 8 -18.96 -43.08 13.58
C PHE A 8 -19.88 -42.40 12.56
N GLY A 9 -20.88 -41.63 13.02
CA GLY A 9 -21.99 -41.19 12.18
C GLY A 9 -22.34 -39.74 12.36
N GLY A 10 -22.38 -39.06 11.22
CA GLY A 10 -23.15 -37.86 10.95
C GLY A 10 -22.65 -36.57 11.59
N VAL A 11 -22.30 -36.58 12.88
CA VAL A 11 -21.98 -35.37 13.64
C VAL A 11 -20.71 -35.56 14.47
N PRO A 12 -19.64 -34.79 14.19
CA PRO A 12 -18.38 -34.86 14.92
C PRO A 12 -18.52 -34.42 16.39
N GLY A 13 -17.77 -35.07 17.28
CA GLY A 13 -17.71 -34.79 18.72
C GLY A 13 -16.72 -33.69 19.10
N GLY A 14 -16.51 -33.48 20.41
CA GLY A 14 -15.73 -32.37 20.97
C GLY A 14 -14.30 -32.21 20.41
N PRO A 15 -13.46 -33.26 20.47
CA PRO A 15 -12.12 -33.21 19.87
C PRO A 15 -12.13 -33.00 18.35
N GLU A 16 -13.09 -33.60 17.64
CA GLU A 16 -13.22 -33.44 16.19
C GLU A 16 -13.64 -32.02 15.80
N LEU A 17 -14.51 -31.37 16.59
CA LEU A 17 -14.86 -29.96 16.41
C LEU A 17 -13.67 -29.03 16.62
N LEU A 18 -12.78 -29.37 17.57
CA LEU A 18 -11.53 -28.63 17.79
C LEU A 18 -10.62 -28.73 16.56
N ILE A 19 -10.48 -29.92 15.99
CA ILE A 19 -9.71 -30.12 14.76
C ILE A 19 -10.35 -29.36 13.60
N LEU A 20 -11.68 -29.44 13.46
CA LEU A 20 -12.41 -28.74 12.41
C LEU A 20 -12.27 -27.21 12.53
N LEU A 21 -12.28 -26.69 13.75
CA LEU A 21 -12.00 -25.28 14.03
C LEU A 21 -10.58 -24.90 13.58
N VAL A 22 -9.58 -25.72 13.92
CA VAL A 22 -8.19 -25.48 13.48
C VAL A 22 -8.09 -25.50 11.95
N VAL A 23 -8.71 -26.47 11.29
CA VAL A 23 -8.74 -26.55 9.83
C VAL A 23 -9.45 -25.34 9.22
N LEU A 24 -10.59 -24.91 9.78
CA LEU A 24 -11.32 -23.72 9.35
C LEU A 24 -10.46 -22.46 9.46
N VAL A 25 -9.75 -22.29 10.59
CA VAL A 25 -8.85 -21.16 10.80
C VAL A 25 -7.68 -21.21 9.83
N LEU A 26 -7.09 -22.37 9.57
CA LEU A 26 -5.99 -22.48 8.62
C LEU A 26 -6.45 -22.25 7.17
N LEU A 27 -7.61 -22.77 6.78
CA LEU A 27 -8.11 -22.68 5.41
C LEU A 27 -8.74 -21.33 5.09
N PHE A 28 -9.40 -20.69 6.07
CA PHE A 28 -10.11 -19.43 5.86
C PHE A 28 -9.54 -18.30 6.71
N GLY A 29 -9.29 -18.53 8.00
CA GLY A 29 -8.79 -17.50 8.91
C GLY A 29 -7.46 -16.90 8.44
N VAL A 30 -6.46 -17.75 8.16
CA VAL A 30 -5.13 -17.30 7.73
C VAL A 30 -5.19 -16.58 6.38
N PRO A 31 -5.80 -17.14 5.31
CA PRO A 31 -5.89 -16.43 4.04
C PRO A 31 -6.66 -15.12 4.13
N LEU A 32 -7.77 -15.07 4.88
CA LEU A 32 -8.52 -13.82 5.07
C LEU A 32 -7.68 -12.74 5.76
N VAL A 33 -6.93 -13.11 6.81
CA VAL A 33 -6.04 -12.18 7.51
C VAL A 33 -4.93 -11.68 6.59
N VAL A 34 -4.34 -12.56 5.77
CA VAL A 34 -3.32 -12.16 4.80
C VAL A 34 -3.90 -11.19 3.77
N ILE A 35 -5.06 -11.50 3.19
CA ILE A 35 -5.73 -10.63 2.21
C ILE A 35 -6.05 -9.28 2.84
N ALA A 36 -6.64 -9.27 4.04
CA ALA A 36 -6.95 -8.04 4.76
C ALA A 36 -5.68 -7.21 5.02
N GLY A 37 -4.59 -7.86 5.44
CA GLY A 37 -3.29 -7.21 5.66
C GLY A 37 -2.75 -6.57 4.38
N VAL A 38 -2.78 -7.29 3.26
CA VAL A 38 -2.34 -6.75 1.96
C VAL A 38 -3.20 -5.56 1.53
N VAL A 39 -4.52 -5.66 1.65
CA VAL A 39 -5.44 -4.57 1.29
C VAL A 39 -5.19 -3.34 2.14
N VAL A 40 -5.05 -3.50 3.46
CA VAL A 40 -4.74 -2.39 4.38
C VAL A 40 -3.38 -1.79 4.04
N PHE A 41 -2.36 -2.61 3.81
CA PHE A 41 -1.02 -2.15 3.44
C PHE A 41 -1.03 -1.34 2.15
N LEU A 42 -1.73 -1.84 1.11
CA LEU A 42 -1.84 -1.13 -0.17
C LEU A 42 -2.60 0.18 -0.02
N LYS A 43 -3.70 0.23 0.75
CA LYS A 43 -4.40 1.51 1.01
C LYS A 43 -3.50 2.51 1.73
N LEU A 44 -2.83 2.09 2.80
CA LEU A 44 -1.93 2.97 3.55
C LEU A 44 -0.79 3.51 2.67
N ARG A 45 -0.32 2.69 1.74
CA ARG A 45 0.71 3.08 0.79
C ARG A 45 0.16 4.06 -0.25
N SER A 46 -1.01 3.80 -0.83
CA SER A 46 -1.63 4.68 -1.80
C SER A 46 -1.94 6.06 -1.22
N ASP A 47 -2.45 6.14 0.00
CA ASP A 47 -2.69 7.43 0.67
C ASP A 47 -1.38 8.23 0.86
N GLY A 48 -0.25 7.55 1.06
CA GLY A 48 1.07 8.18 1.13
C GLY A 48 1.60 8.62 -0.24
N GLU A 49 1.43 7.78 -1.27
CA GLU A 49 1.85 8.08 -2.63
C GLU A 49 1.01 9.22 -3.27
N GLU A 50 -0.27 9.34 -2.93
CA GLU A 50 -1.09 10.50 -3.34
C GLU A 50 -0.61 11.79 -2.68
N ALA A 51 -0.31 11.77 -1.37
CA ALA A 51 0.22 12.93 -0.66
C ALA A 51 1.62 13.36 -1.18
N ASP A 52 2.47 12.40 -1.54
CA ASP A 52 3.77 12.69 -2.15
C ASP A 52 3.62 13.21 -3.59
N ALA A 53 2.69 12.67 -4.37
CA ALA A 53 2.43 13.12 -5.74
C ALA A 53 1.97 14.59 -5.81
N ASP A 54 1.04 14.98 -4.93
CA ASP A 54 0.56 16.37 -4.85
C ASP A 54 1.71 17.34 -4.52
N ARG A 55 2.58 16.97 -3.58
CA ARG A 55 3.73 17.79 -3.18
C ARG A 55 4.80 17.87 -4.29
N ILE A 56 5.03 16.77 -5.01
CA ILE A 56 5.96 16.76 -6.15
C ILE A 56 5.44 17.67 -7.26
N ALA A 57 4.15 17.63 -7.58
CA ALA A 57 3.55 18.50 -8.59
C ALA A 57 3.65 20.00 -8.23
N GLU A 58 3.46 20.34 -6.96
CA GLU A 58 3.67 21.72 -6.47
C GLU A 58 5.14 22.15 -6.62
N LEU A 59 6.08 21.27 -6.24
CA LEU A 59 7.52 21.54 -6.37
C LEU A 59 7.97 21.67 -7.83
N GLU A 60 7.45 20.85 -8.74
CA GLU A 60 7.74 20.96 -10.18
C GLU A 60 7.25 22.31 -10.75
N ALA A 61 6.08 22.78 -10.34
CA ALA A 61 5.55 24.08 -10.76
C ALA A 61 6.39 25.26 -10.22
N GLU A 62 6.88 25.18 -8.98
CA GLU A 62 7.75 26.21 -8.42
C GLU A 62 9.14 26.22 -9.07
N VAL A 63 9.70 25.05 -9.41
CA VAL A 63 10.96 24.95 -10.16
C VAL A 63 10.84 25.58 -11.55
N GLU A 64 9.73 25.36 -12.26
CA GLU A 64 9.50 25.99 -13.57
C GLU A 64 9.51 27.53 -13.44
N ARG A 65 8.83 28.07 -12.42
CA ARG A 65 8.82 29.52 -12.15
C ARG A 65 10.21 30.06 -11.82
N LEU A 66 10.94 29.38 -10.92
CA LEU A 66 12.31 29.78 -10.55
C LEU A 66 13.26 29.72 -11.74
N ARG A 67 13.07 28.73 -12.63
CA ARG A 67 13.90 28.58 -13.82
C ARG A 67 13.64 29.67 -14.85
N GLU A 68 12.39 30.11 -15.00
CA GLU A 68 12.01 31.25 -15.84
C GLU A 68 12.66 32.54 -15.31
N GLU A 69 12.54 32.80 -14.00
CA GLU A 69 13.13 33.98 -13.32
C GLU A 69 14.67 34.01 -13.42
N VAL A 70 15.33 32.84 -13.28
CA VAL A 70 16.80 32.72 -13.43
C VAL A 70 17.25 32.76 -14.89
N SER A 71 16.38 32.38 -15.86
CA SER A 71 16.75 32.45 -17.27
C SER A 71 16.64 33.86 -17.86
N ASP A 72 15.82 34.72 -17.26
CA ASP A 72 15.65 36.11 -17.69
C ASP A 72 16.78 37.05 -17.20
N GLU A 73 17.68 36.58 -16.33
CA GLU A 73 18.77 37.38 -15.74
C GLU A 73 20.06 36.52 -15.70
N PRO A 74 21.19 36.80 -16.42
CA PRO A 74 21.54 37.92 -17.32
C PRO A 74 22.36 37.53 -18.59
N ASP A 75 21.88 37.95 -19.77
CA ASP A 75 22.72 38.19 -20.97
C ASP A 75 23.44 39.56 -20.92
N GLU A 76 23.40 40.28 -19.78
CA GLU A 76 23.94 41.64 -19.65
C GLU A 76 25.44 41.74 -19.28
N LEU A 77 26.20 40.64 -19.26
CA LEU A 77 27.62 40.67 -18.81
C LEU A 77 28.68 40.64 -19.93
N GLU A 78 28.31 40.59 -21.22
CA GLU A 78 29.31 40.50 -22.31
C GLU A 78 29.75 41.85 -22.92
N ASP A 79 29.06 42.97 -22.67
CA ASP A 79 29.39 44.24 -23.35
C ASP A 79 30.52 45.09 -22.71
N GLU A 80 31.04 44.74 -21.52
CA GLU A 80 32.04 45.59 -20.83
C GLU A 80 33.51 45.20 -21.07
N LYS A 81 33.81 44.18 -21.90
CA LYS A 81 35.20 43.72 -22.12
C LYS A 81 35.84 44.05 -23.47
N GLU A 82 35.18 44.80 -24.36
CA GLU A 82 35.75 45.18 -25.66
C GLU A 82 36.24 46.65 -25.73
N SER A 83 36.19 47.41 -24.63
CA SER A 83 36.61 48.83 -24.63
C SER A 83 37.50 49.23 -23.45
N SER A 84 38.71 48.67 -23.36
CA SER A 84 39.87 49.34 -22.73
C SER A 84 41.19 48.79 -23.27
#